data_AF-A0A970CN52-F1
#
_entry.id   AF-A0A970CN52-F1
#
_cell.length_a   1.000
_cell.length_b   1.000
_cell.length_c   1.000
_cell.angle_alpha   90.00
_cell.angle_beta   90.00
_cell.angle_gamma   90.00
#
_symmetry.space_group_name_H-M   'P 1'
#
loop_
_entity.id
_entity.type
_entity.pdbx_description
1 polymer ?
#
loop_
_entity_poly.entity_id
_entity_poly.type
_entity_poly.pdbx_seq_one_letter_code
_entity_poly.pdbx_strand_id
1 'polypeptide(L)'
;MKKILGFSSIEVNKKFASEEEAYRYAKKLKSFIDYKCKKNANKGWYAQAMIVVSNIKKEVSLLKNINNGKKGRPRKELVINDYMANGWYKGDYKVDWHLHIILLSKPKSAFSDAIKSYIDKNWINISNILMNM
;
A
#
# COMPACT_ATOMS: atom_id res chain seq x y z
N MET A 1 -19.40 23.70 7.07
CA MET A 1 -18.84 22.32 7.08
C MET A 1 -17.32 22.38 7.10
N LYS A 2 -16.66 21.86 8.16
CA LYS A 2 -15.18 21.75 8.19
C LYS A 2 -14.74 20.85 7.03
N LYS A 3 -13.79 21.33 6.22
CA LYS A 3 -13.19 20.58 5.09
C LYS A 3 -12.23 19.51 5.65
N ILE A 4 -12.76 18.45 6.26
CA ILE A 4 -11.94 17.42 6.91
C ILE A 4 -11.38 16.48 5.83
N LEU A 5 -10.07 16.29 5.83
CA LEU A 5 -9.39 15.26 5.04
C LEU A 5 -9.70 13.90 5.65
N GLY A 6 -10.14 12.95 4.83
CA GLY A 6 -10.38 11.59 5.29
C GLY A 6 -9.16 10.71 5.11
N PHE A 7 -8.93 9.83 6.08
CA PHE A 7 -7.94 8.77 6.01
C PHE A 7 -8.59 7.44 5.62
N SER A 8 -7.99 6.72 4.68
CA SER A 8 -8.36 5.36 4.27
C SER A 8 -7.11 4.50 4.12
N SER A 9 -7.20 3.25 4.56
CA SER A 9 -6.26 2.18 4.18
C SER A 9 -6.96 1.27 3.18
N ILE A 10 -6.29 0.92 2.09
CA ILE A 10 -6.81 0.02 1.06
C ILE A 10 -5.78 -1.08 0.84
N GLU A 11 -6.15 -2.31 1.11
CA GLU A 11 -5.39 -3.49 0.70
C GLU A 11 -5.80 -3.87 -0.72
N VAL A 12 -4.82 -3.96 -1.61
CA VAL A 12 -5.05 -4.42 -2.97
C VAL A 12 -4.98 -5.94 -2.97
N ASN A 13 -6.14 -6.57 -3.15
CA ASN A 13 -6.24 -8.02 -3.23
C ASN A 13 -5.80 -8.55 -4.62
N LYS A 14 -4.57 -8.26 -5.05
CA LYS A 14 -3.97 -8.72 -6.30
C LYS A 14 -2.54 -9.20 -6.07
N LYS A 15 -2.17 -10.29 -6.74
CA LYS A 15 -0.82 -10.88 -6.71
C LYS A 15 -0.05 -10.50 -7.97
N PHE A 16 1.13 -9.94 -7.81
CA PHE A 16 2.06 -9.63 -8.90
C PHE A 16 3.21 -10.64 -8.90
N ALA A 17 3.69 -10.99 -10.09
CA ALA A 17 4.74 -11.99 -10.28
C ALA A 17 6.11 -11.49 -9.80
N SER A 18 6.36 -10.18 -9.85
CA SER A 18 7.63 -9.59 -9.42
C SER A 18 7.44 -8.22 -8.77
N GLU A 19 8.49 -7.77 -8.09
CA GLU A 19 8.58 -6.42 -7.51
C GLU A 19 8.42 -5.34 -8.59
N GLU A 20 9.08 -5.51 -9.74
CA GLU A 20 9.01 -4.59 -10.88
C GLU A 20 7.60 -4.51 -11.45
N GLU A 21 6.90 -5.65 -11.55
CA GLU A 21 5.51 -5.66 -11.97
C GLU A 21 4.64 -4.88 -10.98
N ALA A 22 4.76 -5.17 -9.68
CA ALA A 22 4.03 -4.45 -8.63
C ALA A 22 4.29 -2.93 -8.68
N TYR A 23 5.55 -2.51 -8.87
CA TYR A 23 5.90 -1.10 -9.04
C TYR A 23 5.27 -0.46 -10.28
N ARG A 24 5.17 -1.18 -11.41
CA ARG A 24 4.47 -0.67 -12.61
C ARG A 24 3.01 -0.39 -12.29
N TYR A 25 2.35 -1.28 -11.56
CA TYR A 25 0.95 -1.08 -11.14
C TYR A 25 0.81 0.04 -10.09
N ALA A 26 1.75 0.15 -9.15
CA ALA A 26 1.80 1.28 -8.22
C ALA A 26 1.91 2.63 -8.94
N LYS A 27 2.76 2.73 -9.97
CA LYS A 27 2.87 3.93 -10.82
C LYS A 27 1.57 4.23 -11.56
N LYS A 28 0.94 3.22 -12.18
CA LYS A 28 -0.37 3.38 -12.85
C LYS A 28 -1.44 3.90 -11.88
N LEU A 29 -1.48 3.36 -10.67
CA LEU A 29 -2.40 3.79 -9.63
C LEU A 29 -2.14 5.22 -9.18
N LYS A 30 -0.87 5.61 -8.97
CA LYS A 30 -0.51 7.01 -8.69
C LYS A 30 -1.01 7.95 -9.79
N SER A 31 -0.75 7.62 -11.05
CA SER A 31 -1.22 8.41 -12.19
C SER A 31 -2.75 8.53 -12.24
N PHE A 32 -3.46 7.45 -11.91
CA PHE A 32 -4.92 7.48 -11.79
C PHE A 32 -5.41 8.42 -10.68
N ILE A 33 -4.78 8.39 -9.50
CA ILE A 33 -5.11 9.29 -8.38
C ILE A 33 -4.87 10.75 -8.79
N ASP A 34 -3.71 11.04 -9.38
CA ASP A 34 -3.35 12.38 -9.86
C ASP A 34 -4.38 12.88 -10.91
N TYR A 35 -4.77 12.01 -11.85
CA TYR A 35 -5.79 12.31 -12.84
C TYR A 35 -7.15 12.61 -12.20
N LYS A 36 -7.58 11.81 -11.21
CA LYS A 36 -8.86 12.02 -10.52
C LYS A 36 -8.90 13.33 -9.74
N CYS A 37 -7.79 13.72 -9.10
CA CYS A 37 -7.63 15.04 -8.49
C CYS A 37 -7.80 16.15 -9.54
N LYS A 38 -7.06 16.09 -10.66
CA LYS A 38 -7.13 17.10 -11.72
C LYS A 38 -8.53 17.21 -12.33
N LYS A 39 -9.15 16.08 -12.68
CA LYS A 39 -10.48 16.03 -13.31
C LYS A 39 -11.58 16.63 -12.45
N ASN A 40 -11.46 16.54 -11.13
CA ASN A 40 -12.48 17.01 -10.18
C ASN A 40 -11.98 18.20 -9.34
N ALA A 41 -10.97 18.93 -9.83
CA ALA A 41 -10.41 20.07 -9.13
C ALA A 41 -11.46 21.14 -8.81
N ASN A 42 -12.38 21.40 -9.75
CA ASN A 42 -13.52 22.32 -9.56
C ASN A 42 -14.49 21.87 -8.45
N LYS A 43 -14.52 20.58 -8.12
CA LYS A 43 -15.31 20.00 -7.01
C LYS A 43 -14.50 19.91 -5.71
N GLY A 44 -13.29 20.48 -5.68
CA GLY A 44 -12.40 20.49 -4.53
C GLY A 44 -11.84 19.11 -4.18
N TRP A 45 -11.68 18.23 -5.18
CA TRP A 45 -11.05 16.92 -4.98
C TRP A 45 -9.56 17.06 -4.79
N TYR A 46 -9.04 16.37 -3.77
CA TYR A 46 -7.62 16.35 -3.45
C TYR A 46 -7.27 15.04 -2.75
N ALA A 47 -6.08 14.53 -3.04
CA ALA A 47 -5.56 13.35 -2.36
C ALA A 47 -4.03 13.36 -2.28
N GLN A 48 -3.51 12.74 -1.23
CA GLN A 48 -2.14 12.25 -1.15
C GLN A 48 -2.20 10.76 -0.83
N ALA A 49 -1.33 9.98 -1.48
CA ALA A 49 -1.29 8.54 -1.29
C ALA A 49 0.15 8.06 -1.09
N MET A 50 0.31 7.14 -0.15
CA MET A 50 1.48 6.28 -0.03
C MET A 50 1.09 4.91 -0.57
N ILE A 51 1.76 4.47 -1.63
CA ILE A 51 1.56 3.15 -2.24
C ILE A 51 2.81 2.33 -1.95
N VAL A 52 2.64 1.26 -1.19
CA VAL A 52 3.74 0.41 -0.70
C VAL A 52 3.68 -0.93 -1.42
N VAL A 53 4.81 -1.35 -1.97
CA VAL A 53 5.03 -2.68 -2.54
C VAL A 53 5.60 -3.57 -1.44
N SER A 54 5.01 -4.75 -1.24
CA SER A 54 5.42 -5.69 -0.20
C SER A 54 5.31 -7.13 -0.70
N ASN A 55 6.15 -8.02 -0.17
CA ASN A 55 6.07 -9.48 -0.36
C ASN A 55 6.12 -10.25 0.97
N ILE A 56 5.74 -9.59 2.06
CA ILE A 56 5.77 -10.14 3.41
C ILE A 56 4.37 -10.13 4.03
N LYS A 57 4.07 -11.16 4.83
CA LYS A 57 2.83 -11.24 5.60
C LYS A 57 2.76 -10.12 6.65
N LYS A 58 1.54 -9.81 7.07
CA LYS A 58 1.24 -8.74 8.04
C LYS A 58 2.04 -8.94 9.33
N GLU A 59 2.54 -7.82 9.89
CA GLU A 59 3.27 -7.73 11.17
C GLU A 59 4.64 -8.43 11.22
N VAL A 60 5.11 -8.97 10.09
CA VAL A 60 6.42 -9.64 10.02
C VAL A 60 7.57 -8.66 9.88
N SER A 61 7.35 -7.48 9.31
CA SER A 61 8.35 -6.41 9.33
C SER A 61 8.13 -5.45 10.50
N LEU A 62 9.22 -5.07 11.14
CA LEU A 62 9.23 -3.99 12.13
C LEU A 62 10.37 -3.02 11.84
N LEU A 63 10.17 -1.78 12.27
CA LEU A 63 11.16 -0.72 12.09
C LEU A 63 12.02 -0.64 13.36
N LYS A 64 13.31 -0.99 13.28
CA LYS A 64 14.24 -0.85 14.40
C LYS A 64 15.20 0.31 14.17
N ASN A 65 15.52 1.02 15.26
CA ASN A 65 16.65 1.95 15.27
C ASN A 65 17.93 1.11 15.37
N ILE A 66 18.75 1.13 14.32
CA ILE A 66 20.07 0.49 14.34
C ILE A 66 21.10 1.57 14.68
N ASN A 67 21.91 1.26 15.70
CA ASN A 67 22.99 2.12 16.13
C ASN A 67 24.25 1.75 15.36
N ASN A 68 24.57 2.50 14.31
CA ASN A 68 25.68 2.18 13.41
C ASN A 68 27.03 2.71 13.91
N GLY A 69 27.15 3.05 15.21
CA GLY A 69 28.36 3.63 15.81
C GLY A 69 28.75 5.02 15.29
N LYS A 70 28.00 5.58 14.35
CA LYS A 70 28.24 6.91 13.76
C LYS A 70 27.51 7.99 14.56
N LYS A 71 28.18 9.11 14.81
CA LYS A 71 27.61 10.28 15.51
C LYS A 71 26.49 10.89 14.65
N GLY A 72 25.23 10.79 15.08
CA GLY A 72 24.06 11.25 14.33
C GLY A 72 22.75 10.57 14.75
N ARG A 73 21.65 10.87 14.04
CA ARG A 73 20.34 10.24 14.31
C ARG A 73 20.41 8.74 13.99
N PRO A 74 19.96 7.84 14.88
CA PRO A 74 19.89 6.41 14.61
C PRO A 74 19.17 6.13 13.29
N ARG A 75 19.72 5.22 12.49
CA ARG A 75 19.09 4.82 11.23
C ARG A 75 17.95 3.87 11.54
N LYS A 76 16.79 4.12 10.94
CA LYS A 76 15.66 3.20 10.99
C LYS A 76 15.80 2.20 9.86
N GLU A 77 15.91 0.92 10.19
CA GLU A 77 15.95 -0.16 9.21
C GLU A 77 14.76 -1.09 9.42
N LEU A 78 14.24 -1.60 8.30
CA LEU A 78 13.20 -2.60 8.31
C LEU A 78 13.86 -3.94 8.62
N VAL A 79 13.45 -4.59 9.70
CA VAL A 79 13.94 -5.92 10.06
C VAL A 79 12.78 -6.89 10.20
N ILE A 80 13.09 -8.18 10.06
CA ILE A 80 12.12 -9.25 10.28
C ILE A 80 11.90 -9.43 11.79
N ASN A 81 10.65 -9.58 12.16
CA ASN A 81 10.22 -9.94 13.49
C ASN A 81 10.28 -11.47 13.64
N ASP A 82 11.35 -12.00 14.21
CA ASP A 82 11.55 -13.45 14.35
C ASP A 82 10.41 -14.14 15.10
N TYR A 83 9.80 -13.46 16.08
CA TYR A 83 8.66 -14.00 16.82
C TYR A 83 7.46 -14.25 15.90
N MET A 84 7.12 -13.29 15.03
CA MET A 84 6.02 -13.47 14.08
C MET A 84 6.42 -14.42 12.95
N ALA A 85 7.61 -14.20 12.38
CA ALA A 85 8.12 -14.97 11.24
C ALA A 85 8.20 -16.47 11.55
N ASN A 86 8.75 -16.84 12.71
CA ASN A 86 8.97 -18.24 13.08
C ASN A 86 7.87 -18.78 13.98
N GLY A 87 7.29 -17.96 14.86
CA GLY A 87 6.23 -18.41 15.76
C GLY A 87 4.90 -18.61 15.05
N TRP A 88 4.43 -17.58 14.33
CA TRP A 88 3.11 -17.62 13.68
C TRP A 88 3.19 -18.23 12.30
N TYR A 89 4.18 -17.80 11.51
CA TYR A 89 4.30 -18.19 10.12
C TYR A 89 5.28 -19.35 9.88
N LYS A 90 6.00 -19.83 10.90
CA LYS A 90 6.92 -20.98 10.81
C LYS A 90 7.94 -20.86 9.65
N GLY A 91 8.41 -19.64 9.37
CA GLY A 91 9.31 -19.33 8.26
C GLY A 91 8.59 -19.04 6.93
N ASP A 92 7.32 -19.41 6.78
CA ASP A 92 6.50 -19.13 5.59
C ASP A 92 5.83 -17.76 5.68
N TYR A 93 6.63 -16.70 5.77
CA TYR A 93 6.12 -15.33 5.85
C TYR A 93 6.23 -14.55 4.54
N LYS A 94 6.82 -15.16 3.50
CA LYS A 94 6.85 -14.61 2.16
C LYS A 94 5.52 -14.86 1.47
N VAL A 95 5.05 -13.87 0.73
CA VAL A 95 3.85 -13.95 -0.10
C VAL A 95 4.16 -13.32 -1.45
N ASP A 96 3.25 -13.53 -2.40
CA ASP A 96 3.32 -12.83 -3.68
C ASP A 96 3.37 -11.31 -3.47
N TRP A 97 4.02 -10.63 -4.42
CA TRP A 97 4.09 -9.19 -4.39
C TRP A 97 2.68 -8.59 -4.45
N HIS A 98 2.41 -7.63 -3.59
CA HIS A 98 1.11 -6.97 -3.47
C HIS A 98 1.27 -5.49 -3.07
N LEU A 99 0.17 -4.75 -3.09
CA LEU A 99 0.16 -3.32 -2.79
C LEU A 99 -0.67 -3.00 -1.55
N HIS A 100 -0.12 -2.13 -0.69
CA HIS A 100 -0.87 -1.43 0.35
C HIS A 100 -0.98 0.04 -0.01
N ILE A 101 -2.15 0.63 0.21
CA ILE A 101 -2.39 2.05 -0.08
C ILE A 101 -2.85 2.73 1.19
N ILE A 102 -2.11 3.74 1.62
CA ILE A 102 -2.57 4.71 2.62
C ILE A 102 -2.98 5.97 1.87
N LEU A 103 -4.24 6.38 2.01
CA LEU A 103 -4.84 7.48 1.27
C LEU A 103 -5.38 8.54 2.22
N LEU A 104 -4.86 9.76 2.08
CA LEU A 104 -5.44 10.98 2.63
C LEU A 104 -6.20 11.67 1.51
N SER A 105 -7.53 11.77 1.61
CA SER A 105 -8.33 12.26 0.49
C SER A 105 -9.55 13.07 0.90
N LYS A 106 -10.01 13.88 -0.06
CA LYS A 106 -11.29 14.57 -0.02
C LYS A 106 -11.89 14.54 -1.43
N PRO A 107 -13.15 14.11 -1.59
CA PRO A 107 -13.98 13.41 -0.60
C PRO A 107 -13.49 11.97 -0.33
N LYS A 108 -13.57 11.50 0.93
CA LYS A 108 -13.02 10.20 1.35
C LYS A 108 -13.63 9.00 0.61
N SER A 109 -14.96 8.84 0.70
CA SER A 109 -15.66 7.68 0.15
C SER A 109 -15.50 7.60 -1.36
N ALA A 110 -15.88 8.67 -2.07
CA ALA A 110 -15.84 8.66 -3.53
C ALA A 110 -14.42 8.47 -4.10
N PHE A 111 -13.36 8.88 -3.40
CA PHE A 111 -11.99 8.55 -3.82
C PHE A 111 -11.67 7.07 -3.63
N SER A 112 -12.05 6.52 -2.48
CA SER A 112 -11.82 5.12 -2.14
C SER A 112 -12.58 4.21 -3.11
N ASP A 113 -13.82 4.56 -3.42
CA ASP A 113 -14.68 3.84 -4.38
C ASP A 113 -14.14 3.95 -5.81
N ALA A 114 -13.66 5.14 -6.21
CA ALA A 114 -13.02 5.33 -7.51
C ALA A 114 -11.74 4.49 -7.67
N ILE A 115 -10.93 4.38 -6.62
CA ILE A 115 -9.71 3.55 -6.62
C ILE A 115 -10.07 2.07 -6.73
N LYS A 116 -11.00 1.58 -5.90
CA LYS A 116 -11.47 0.18 -5.97
C LYS A 116 -12.01 -0.15 -7.35
N SER A 117 -12.91 0.69 -7.86
CA SER A 117 -13.49 0.52 -9.21
C SER A 117 -12.43 0.51 -10.32
N TYR A 118 -11.38 1.34 -10.19
CA TYR A 118 -10.28 1.34 -11.15
C TYR A 118 -9.49 0.04 -11.10
N ILE A 119 -9.16 -0.45 -9.89
CA ILE A 119 -8.45 -1.71 -9.70
C ILE A 119 -9.27 -2.87 -10.26
N ASP A 120 -10.53 -3.00 -9.85
CA ASP A 120 -11.40 -4.10 -10.25
C ASP A 120 -11.58 -4.15 -11.77
N LYS A 121 -11.76 -2.99 -12.41
CA LYS A 121 -11.93 -2.90 -13.86
C LYS A 121 -10.65 -3.18 -14.64
N ASN A 122 -9.53 -2.60 -14.23
CA ASN A 122 -8.31 -2.61 -15.06
C ASN A 122 -7.40 -3.80 -14.76
N TRP A 123 -7.53 -4.40 -13.59
CA TRP A 123 -6.65 -5.49 -13.11
C TRP A 123 -7.43 -6.82 -13.00
N ILE A 124 -8.48 -6.98 -13.82
CA ILE A 124 -9.35 -8.17 -13.83
C ILE A 124 -8.58 -9.45 -14.16
N ASN A 125 -7.56 -9.36 -15.02
CA ASN A 125 -6.72 -10.49 -15.44
C ASN A 125 -5.60 -10.82 -14.45
N ILE A 126 -5.54 -10.11 -13.31
CA ILE A 126 -4.55 -10.38 -12.26
C ILE A 126 -5.21 -11.22 -11.18
N SER A 127 -4.58 -12.33 -10.81
CA SER A 127 -5.04 -13.23 -9.76
C SER A 127 -5.16 -12.53 -8.41
N ASN A 128 -6.18 -12.90 -7.63
CA ASN A 128 -6.36 -12.38 -6.28
C ASN A 128 -5.44 -13.10 -5.28
N ILE A 129 -5.20 -12.45 -4.14
CA ILE A 129 -4.60 -13.12 -2.98
C ILE A 129 -5.61 -14.14 -2.46
N LEU A 130 -5.27 -15.43 -2.53
CA LEU A 130 -6.04 -16.46 -1.84
C LEU A 130 -5.85 -16.20 -0.35
N MET A 131 -6.83 -15.56 0.27
CA MET A 131 -6.98 -15.60 1.72
C MET A 131 -7.45 -17.01 2.05
N ASN A 132 -6.52 -17.92 2.35
CA ASN A 132 -6.90 -19.12 3.07
C ASN A 132 -7.38 -18.65 4.44
N MET A 133 -8.70 -18.77 4.65
CA MET A 133 -9.33 -18.68 5.96
C MET A 133 -8.88 -19.84 6.84
#